data_AF-A0A4R1B906-F1
#
_entry.id   AF-A0A4R1B906-F1
#
_cell.length_a   1.000
_cell.length_b   1.000
_cell.length_c   1.000
_cell.angle_alpha   90.00
_cell.angle_beta   90.00
_cell.angle_gamma   90.00
#
_symmetry.space_group_name_H-M   'P 1'
#
loop_
_entity.id
_entity.type
_entity.pdbx_description
1 polymer ?
#
loop_
_entity_poly.entity_id
_entity_poly.type
_entity_poly.pdbx_seq_one_letter_code
_entity_poly.pdbx_strand_id
1 'polypeptide(L)'
;MKLSALASALTLALLSQVALAAPEGTAAQMLDPAKAADAAKDPKAAVQAMTDMMDPATSMVMMQKLMDPNVYTKMAQTGMSPDMLKSYAVFMDPNLYGKWMAAGMDPNFYMAMINPMMNPNMYMKWAMAPMDPRMWNMGMQMMNPSLYMNWMMAPMNPANMNLMMAPMNPNTYTQWMGTAANPQTYGTWGTFMNPATYSNMANPASMFMMPFAPVAQPAAK
;
A
#
# COMPACT_ATOMS: atom_id res chain seq x y z
N MET A 1 -26.40 4.81 -23.75
CA MET A 1 -26.07 5.26 -22.37
C MET A 1 -24.96 4.48 -21.67
N LYS A 2 -24.56 3.25 -22.07
CA LYS A 2 -23.51 2.47 -21.38
C LYS A 2 -22.05 2.89 -21.69
N LEU A 3 -21.81 3.57 -22.81
CA LEU A 3 -20.48 4.00 -23.25
C LEU A 3 -19.91 5.20 -22.46
N SER A 4 -20.75 6.16 -22.05
CA SER A 4 -20.30 7.31 -21.25
C SER A 4 -19.92 6.94 -19.81
N ALA A 5 -20.56 5.93 -19.22
CA ALA A 5 -20.22 5.46 -17.87
C ALA A 5 -18.85 4.76 -17.82
N LEU A 6 -18.53 3.97 -18.87
CA LEU A 6 -17.23 3.33 -19.03
C LEU A 6 -16.12 4.35 -19.28
N ALA A 7 -16.37 5.36 -20.11
CA ALA A 7 -15.41 6.44 -20.35
C ALA A 7 -15.13 7.23 -19.05
N SER A 8 -16.16 7.63 -18.32
CA SER A 8 -15.99 8.36 -17.05
C SER A 8 -15.33 7.53 -15.94
N ALA A 9 -15.60 6.23 -15.88
CA ALA A 9 -14.92 5.33 -14.93
C ALA A 9 -13.45 5.13 -15.29
N LEU A 10 -13.11 5.06 -16.58
CA LEU A 10 -11.74 4.98 -17.05
C LEU A 10 -10.98 6.29 -16.72
N THR A 11 -11.59 7.45 -16.93
CA THR A 11 -10.99 8.75 -16.59
C THR A 11 -10.81 8.90 -15.07
N LEU A 12 -11.77 8.48 -14.25
CA LEU A 12 -11.63 8.48 -12.79
C LEU A 12 -10.58 7.46 -12.30
N ALA A 13 -10.45 6.31 -12.97
CA ALA A 13 -9.44 5.31 -12.65
C ALA A 13 -8.03 5.78 -13.04
N LEU A 14 -7.89 6.46 -14.18
CA LEU A 14 -6.64 7.09 -14.61
C LEU A 14 -6.24 8.25 -13.69
N LEU A 15 -7.20 9.09 -13.28
CA LEU A 15 -6.96 10.19 -12.34
C LEU A 15 -6.62 9.68 -10.93
N SER A 16 -7.22 8.57 -10.48
CA SER A 16 -6.89 7.97 -9.18
C SER A 16 -5.53 7.27 -9.18
N GLN A 17 -5.13 6.64 -10.29
CA GLN A 17 -3.77 6.10 -10.47
C GLN A 17 -2.71 7.22 -10.51
N VAL A 18 -3.00 8.34 -11.16
CA VAL A 18 -2.09 9.51 -11.19
C VAL A 18 -2.01 10.20 -9.83
N ALA A 19 -3.11 10.26 -9.07
CA ALA A 19 -3.12 10.82 -7.72
C ALA A 19 -2.34 9.95 -6.71
N LEU A 20 -2.33 8.63 -6.90
CA LEU A 20 -1.51 7.70 -6.11
C LEU A 20 -0.02 7.74 -6.49
N ALA A 21 0.31 8.02 -7.76
CA ALA A 21 1.69 8.17 -8.24
C ALA A 21 2.31 9.56 -7.95
N ALA A 22 1.55 10.49 -7.38
CA ALA A 22 2.08 11.78 -6.94
C ALA A 22 2.84 11.61 -5.60
N PRO A 23 3.90 12.41 -5.34
CA PRO A 23 4.65 12.36 -4.08
C PRO A 23 3.76 12.44 -2.82
N GLU A 24 2.65 13.18 -2.91
CA GLU A 24 1.61 13.29 -1.88
C GLU A 24 0.86 11.98 -1.63
N GLY A 25 0.47 11.29 -2.71
CA GLY A 25 -0.26 10.02 -2.69
C GLY A 25 0.59 8.88 -2.18
N THR A 26 1.81 8.74 -2.72
CA THR A 26 2.77 7.71 -2.25
C THR A 26 3.12 7.95 -0.79
N ALA A 27 3.44 9.18 -0.37
CA ALA A 27 3.76 9.47 1.03
C ALA A 27 2.57 9.16 1.96
N ALA A 28 1.34 9.50 1.57
CA ALA A 28 0.15 9.19 2.37
C ALA A 28 -0.16 7.68 2.43
N GLN A 29 0.13 6.94 1.35
CA GLN A 29 -0.01 5.48 1.31
C GLN A 29 1.01 4.80 2.23
N MET A 30 2.26 5.24 2.19
CA MET A 30 3.35 4.63 3.00
C MET A 30 3.22 4.93 4.50
N LEU A 31 2.62 6.07 4.86
CA LEU A 31 2.34 6.42 6.26
C LEU A 31 1.08 5.78 6.82
N ASP A 32 0.34 5.02 6.02
CA ASP A 32 -0.89 4.31 6.41
C ASP A 32 -0.58 2.80 6.46
N PRO A 33 -0.37 2.19 7.64
CA PRO A 33 0.09 0.80 7.76
C PRO A 33 -0.74 -0.23 6.99
N ALA A 34 -2.06 -0.03 6.90
CA ALA A 34 -2.96 -0.91 6.16
C ALA A 34 -2.76 -0.78 4.64
N LYS A 35 -2.33 0.39 4.15
CA LYS A 35 -2.09 0.64 2.72
C LYS A 35 -0.63 0.48 2.30
N ALA A 36 0.30 0.60 3.23
CA ALA A 36 1.71 0.29 2.98
C ALA A 36 1.87 -1.17 2.53
N ALA A 37 1.08 -2.07 3.13
CA ALA A 37 1.00 -3.47 2.71
C ALA A 37 0.49 -3.67 1.27
N ASP A 38 -0.29 -2.73 0.70
CA ASP A 38 -0.82 -2.84 -0.67
C ASP A 38 0.29 -2.85 -1.72
N ALA A 39 1.38 -2.11 -1.50
CA ALA A 39 2.49 -2.06 -2.46
C ALA A 39 3.19 -3.42 -2.60
N ALA A 40 3.26 -4.22 -1.54
CA ALA A 40 3.91 -5.53 -1.56
C ALA A 40 3.03 -6.67 -2.13
N LYS A 41 1.76 -6.38 -2.45
CA LYS A 41 0.82 -7.33 -3.07
C LYS A 41 1.11 -7.56 -4.56
N ASP A 42 1.90 -6.67 -5.16
CA ASP A 42 2.31 -6.73 -6.55
C ASP A 42 3.79 -6.35 -6.68
N PRO A 43 4.64 -7.22 -7.26
CA PRO A 43 6.08 -6.97 -7.37
C PRO A 43 6.40 -5.67 -8.12
N LYS A 44 5.63 -5.30 -9.15
CA LYS A 44 5.86 -4.06 -9.91
C LYS A 44 5.45 -2.84 -9.09
N ALA A 45 4.33 -2.91 -8.38
CA ALA A 45 3.93 -1.85 -7.46
C ALA A 45 4.95 -1.66 -6.33
N ALA A 46 5.56 -2.74 -5.83
CA ALA A 46 6.62 -2.67 -4.82
C ALA A 46 7.87 -1.94 -5.34
N VAL A 47 8.31 -2.25 -6.57
CA VAL A 47 9.43 -1.55 -7.20
C VAL A 47 9.12 -0.07 -7.46
N GLN A 48 7.89 0.23 -7.88
CA GLN A 48 7.45 1.62 -8.06
C GLN A 48 7.44 2.36 -6.71
N ALA A 49 6.89 1.78 -5.66
CA ALA A 49 6.89 2.35 -4.32
C ALA A 49 8.32 2.61 -3.81
N MET A 50 9.24 1.67 -4.03
CA MET A 50 10.66 1.84 -3.68
C MET A 50 11.29 3.01 -4.46
N THR A 51 11.00 3.10 -5.76
CA THR A 51 11.47 4.20 -6.62
C THR A 51 10.93 5.54 -6.16
N ASP A 52 9.65 5.60 -5.82
CA ASP A 52 9.00 6.81 -5.35
C ASP A 52 9.55 7.23 -3.98
N MET A 53 9.87 6.28 -3.08
CA MET A 53 10.51 6.57 -1.80
C MET A 53 11.93 7.13 -1.95
N MET A 54 12.64 6.75 -3.01
CA MET A 54 13.95 7.31 -3.36
C MET A 54 13.86 8.71 -4.00
N ASP A 55 12.67 9.15 -4.41
CA ASP A 55 12.45 10.50 -4.92
C ASP A 55 12.52 11.51 -3.75
N PRO A 56 13.40 12.53 -3.83
CA PRO A 56 13.53 13.53 -2.77
C PRO A 56 12.22 14.27 -2.49
N ALA A 57 11.35 14.46 -3.49
CA ALA A 57 10.06 15.11 -3.29
C ALA A 57 9.16 14.26 -2.38
N THR A 58 9.09 12.95 -2.60
CA THR A 58 8.29 12.03 -1.77
C THR A 58 8.87 11.95 -0.35
N SER A 59 10.20 11.85 -0.21
CA SER A 59 10.84 11.82 1.10
C SER A 59 10.58 13.11 1.90
N MET A 60 10.63 14.28 1.24
CA MET A 60 10.33 15.56 1.87
C MET A 60 8.86 15.69 2.27
N VAL A 61 7.92 15.27 1.41
CA VAL A 61 6.50 15.26 1.75
C VAL A 61 6.23 14.32 2.93
N MET A 62 6.88 13.16 2.96
CA MET A 62 6.79 12.23 4.09
C MET A 62 7.30 12.87 5.37
N MET A 63 8.48 13.50 5.34
CA MET A 63 9.04 14.23 6.49
C MET A 63 8.10 15.35 6.95
N GLN A 64 7.50 16.09 6.01
CA GLN A 64 6.53 17.13 6.31
C GLN A 64 5.28 16.59 6.99
N LYS A 65 4.72 15.48 6.48
CA LYS A 65 3.55 14.82 7.09
C LYS A 65 3.88 14.26 8.47
N LEU A 66 5.09 13.75 8.70
CA LEU A 66 5.52 13.26 10.01
C LEU A 66 5.66 14.37 11.06
N MET A 67 5.69 15.65 10.70
CA MET A 67 5.62 16.74 11.68
C MET A 67 4.19 16.95 12.22
N ASP A 68 3.16 16.49 11.51
CA ASP A 68 1.76 16.65 11.92
C ASP A 68 1.36 15.57 12.94
N PRO A 69 0.96 15.95 14.18
CA PRO A 69 0.53 14.99 15.19
C PRO A 69 -0.66 14.12 14.74
N ASN A 70 -1.52 14.62 13.84
CA ASN A 70 -2.66 13.87 13.34
C ASN A 70 -2.26 12.65 12.50
N VAL A 71 -1.07 12.66 11.89
CA VAL A 71 -0.56 11.52 11.12
C VAL A 71 -0.30 10.33 12.04
N TYR A 72 0.23 10.57 13.24
CA TYR A 72 0.40 9.52 14.25
C TYR A 72 -0.93 9.01 14.78
N THR A 73 -1.90 9.89 15.01
CA THR A 73 -3.26 9.51 15.37
C THR A 73 -3.87 8.57 14.33
N LYS A 74 -3.77 8.95 13.05
CA LYS A 74 -4.27 8.14 11.94
C LYS A 74 -3.53 6.80 11.86
N MET A 75 -2.21 6.80 12.01
CA MET A 75 -1.40 5.58 12.01
C MET A 75 -1.81 4.63 13.15
N ALA A 76 -2.05 5.16 14.35
CA ALA A 76 -2.52 4.37 15.49
C ALA A 76 -3.96 3.87 15.28
N GLN A 77 -4.85 4.71 14.73
CA GLN A 77 -6.21 4.31 14.37
C GLN A 77 -6.21 3.20 13.32
N THR A 78 -5.39 3.32 12.27
CA THR A 78 -5.19 2.25 11.28
C THR A 78 -4.64 1.00 11.96
N GLY A 79 -3.65 1.10 12.84
CA GLY A 79 -3.07 -0.05 13.55
C GLY A 79 -4.10 -0.82 14.39
N MET A 80 -5.12 -0.13 14.91
CA MET A 80 -6.23 -0.72 15.65
C MET A 80 -7.43 -1.08 14.75
N SER A 81 -7.37 -0.78 13.46
CA SER A 81 -8.46 -1.04 12.52
C SER A 81 -8.42 -2.49 12.03
N PRO A 82 -9.60 -3.09 11.77
CA PRO A 82 -9.67 -4.43 11.19
C PRO A 82 -9.13 -4.48 9.74
N ASP A 83 -8.91 -3.33 9.08
CA ASP A 83 -8.32 -3.28 7.74
C ASP A 83 -6.85 -3.68 7.74
N MET A 84 -6.15 -3.61 8.88
CA MET A 84 -4.84 -4.25 9.06
C MET A 84 -4.92 -5.76 8.85
N LEU A 85 -5.96 -6.42 9.37
CA LEU A 85 -6.13 -7.86 9.16
C LEU A 85 -6.28 -8.18 7.67
N LYS A 86 -7.14 -7.43 6.96
CA LYS A 86 -7.39 -7.65 5.52
C LYS A 86 -6.16 -7.37 4.67
N SER A 87 -5.43 -6.31 4.98
CA SER A 87 -4.26 -5.90 4.21
C SER A 87 -3.11 -6.90 4.35
N TYR A 88 -2.93 -7.50 5.52
CA TYR A 88 -1.89 -8.49 5.77
C TYR A 88 -2.30 -9.93 5.46
N ALA A 89 -3.60 -10.25 5.46
CA ALA A 89 -4.09 -11.60 5.15
C ALA A 89 -3.69 -12.08 3.75
N VAL A 90 -3.50 -11.18 2.80
CA VAL A 90 -3.01 -11.51 1.46
C VAL A 90 -1.60 -12.12 1.46
N PHE A 91 -0.76 -11.83 2.47
CA PHE A 91 0.58 -12.44 2.59
C PHE A 91 0.52 -13.92 2.93
N MET A 92 -0.64 -14.40 3.37
CA MET A 92 -0.92 -15.82 3.56
C MET A 92 -1.45 -16.48 2.28
N ASP A 93 -1.67 -15.74 1.19
CA ASP A 93 -2.16 -16.29 -0.08
C ASP A 93 -0.99 -16.92 -0.88
N PRO A 94 -1.05 -18.23 -1.22
CA PRO A 94 -0.06 -18.89 -2.07
C PRO A 94 0.16 -18.20 -3.42
N ASN A 95 -0.89 -17.57 -3.98
CA ASN A 95 -0.81 -16.87 -5.26
C ASN A 95 0.14 -15.67 -5.21
N LEU A 96 0.28 -15.02 -4.06
CA LEU A 96 1.23 -13.91 -3.91
C LEU A 96 2.67 -14.39 -4.08
N TYR A 97 3.02 -15.54 -3.49
CA TYR A 97 4.34 -16.14 -3.66
C TYR A 97 4.62 -16.52 -5.11
N GLY A 98 3.62 -17.02 -5.83
CA GLY A 98 3.72 -17.29 -7.26
C GLY A 98 4.07 -16.04 -8.09
N LYS A 99 3.43 -14.90 -7.78
CA LYS A 99 3.75 -13.62 -8.44
C LYS A 99 5.19 -13.16 -8.17
N TRP A 100 5.63 -13.25 -6.92
CA TRP A 100 7.01 -12.87 -6.55
C TRP A 100 8.06 -13.82 -7.14
N MET A 101 7.76 -15.11 -7.23
CA MET A 101 8.61 -16.08 -7.91
C MET A 101 8.71 -15.78 -9.41
N ALA A 102 7.58 -15.51 -10.07
CA ALA A 102 7.56 -15.13 -11.48
C ALA A 102 8.32 -13.82 -11.73
N ALA A 103 8.16 -12.83 -10.86
CA ALA A 103 8.91 -11.57 -10.93
C ALA A 103 10.42 -11.80 -10.72
N GLY A 104 10.82 -12.68 -9.81
CA GLY A 104 12.22 -13.08 -9.61
C GLY A 104 12.83 -13.83 -10.82
N MET A 105 12.02 -14.33 -11.74
CA MET A 105 12.50 -14.92 -12.99
C MET A 105 12.53 -13.91 -14.15
N ASP A 106 11.98 -12.71 -13.98
CA ASP A 106 11.93 -11.67 -15.01
C ASP A 106 13.18 -10.77 -14.95
N PRO A 107 14.04 -10.75 -15.98
CA PRO A 107 15.17 -9.84 -16.05
C PRO A 107 14.78 -8.35 -15.93
N ASN A 108 13.58 -7.98 -16.40
CA ASN A 108 13.09 -6.60 -16.33
C ASN A 108 12.79 -6.17 -14.89
N PHE A 109 12.44 -7.12 -14.01
CA PHE A 109 12.21 -6.83 -12.60
C PHE A 109 13.50 -6.37 -11.91
N TYR A 110 14.61 -7.06 -12.15
CA TYR A 110 15.92 -6.66 -11.63
C TYR A 110 16.39 -5.32 -12.20
N MET A 111 16.20 -5.11 -13.50
CA MET A 111 16.49 -3.81 -14.11
C MET A 111 15.65 -2.72 -13.48
N ALA A 112 14.35 -2.94 -13.25
CA ALA A 112 13.49 -1.96 -12.60
C ALA A 112 13.90 -1.66 -11.15
N MET A 113 14.45 -2.63 -10.40
CA MET A 113 15.01 -2.38 -9.06
C MET A 113 16.29 -1.53 -9.09
N ILE A 114 17.17 -1.76 -10.06
CA ILE A 114 18.49 -1.09 -10.12
C ILE A 114 18.37 0.27 -10.83
N ASN A 115 17.43 0.42 -11.76
CA ASN A 115 17.26 1.59 -12.60
C ASN A 115 17.13 2.92 -11.81
N PRO A 116 16.35 3.01 -10.71
CA PRO A 116 16.28 4.22 -9.89
C PRO A 116 17.65 4.67 -9.37
N MET A 117 18.51 3.71 -8.99
CA MET A 117 19.86 3.98 -8.49
C MET A 117 20.81 4.43 -9.59
N MET A 118 20.57 4.02 -10.84
CA MET A 118 21.40 4.42 -11.98
C MET A 118 20.81 5.62 -12.75
N ASN A 119 19.66 6.14 -12.34
CA ASN A 119 18.95 7.16 -13.09
C ASN A 119 19.58 8.56 -12.85
N PRO A 120 20.22 9.17 -13.86
CA PRO A 120 20.82 10.50 -13.72
C PRO A 120 19.80 11.57 -13.34
N ASN A 121 18.52 11.38 -13.71
CA ASN A 121 17.45 12.30 -13.32
C ASN A 121 17.19 12.27 -11.81
N MET A 122 17.34 11.12 -11.14
CA MET A 122 17.20 11.06 -9.67
C MET A 122 18.33 11.82 -8.99
N TYR A 123 19.57 11.67 -9.46
CA TYR A 123 20.69 12.45 -8.95
C TYR A 123 20.51 13.95 -9.18
N MET A 124 19.98 14.36 -10.33
CA MET A 124 19.68 15.77 -10.60
C MET A 124 18.57 16.31 -9.70
N LYS A 125 17.51 15.51 -9.45
CA LYS A 125 16.47 15.84 -8.46
C LYS A 125 17.06 16.03 -7.07
N TRP A 126 17.97 15.15 -6.63
CA TRP A 126 18.67 15.29 -5.35
C TRP A 126 19.62 16.48 -5.31
N ALA A 127 20.31 16.81 -6.40
CA ALA A 127 21.15 17.99 -6.49
C ALA A 127 20.33 19.29 -6.38
N MET A 128 19.10 19.28 -6.89
CA MET A 128 18.16 20.40 -6.78
C MET A 128 17.28 20.34 -5.52
N ALA A 129 17.31 19.25 -4.77
CA ALA A 129 16.50 19.05 -3.57
C ALA A 129 16.63 20.20 -2.56
N PRO A 130 17.83 20.79 -2.31
CA PRO A 130 17.93 21.93 -1.40
C PRO A 130 17.21 23.20 -1.87
N MET A 131 16.93 23.33 -3.17
CA MET A 131 16.20 24.43 -3.76
C MET A 131 14.69 24.15 -3.87
N ASP A 132 14.22 22.96 -3.45
CA ASP A 132 12.80 22.61 -3.51
C ASP A 132 11.98 23.49 -2.54
N PRO A 133 10.88 24.13 -3.00
CA PRO A 133 9.97 24.90 -2.15
C PRO A 133 9.44 24.13 -0.93
N ARG A 134 9.33 22.80 -1.01
CA ARG A 134 8.92 21.94 0.11
C ARG A 134 9.92 22.02 1.27
N MET A 135 11.22 22.09 0.97
CA MET A 135 12.24 22.19 2.01
C MET A 135 12.20 23.55 2.70
N TRP A 136 11.92 24.63 1.96
CA TRP A 136 11.67 25.95 2.53
C TRP A 136 10.41 25.99 3.39
N ASN A 137 9.31 25.41 2.91
CA ASN A 137 8.07 25.29 3.67
C ASN A 137 8.27 24.50 4.96
N MET A 138 9.04 23.42 4.93
CA MET A 138 9.40 22.63 6.11
C MET A 138 10.23 23.45 7.10
N GLY A 139 11.24 24.20 6.63
CA GLY A 139 12.02 25.12 7.45
C GLY A 139 11.14 26.15 8.16
N MET A 140 10.20 26.77 7.44
CA MET A 140 9.24 27.70 8.02
C MET A 140 8.27 27.04 9.00
N GLN A 141 7.81 25.82 8.71
CA GLN A 141 6.92 25.06 9.60
C GLN A 141 7.58 24.71 10.92
N MET A 142 8.87 24.34 10.93
CA MET A 142 9.61 24.08 12.18
C MET A 142 9.76 25.34 13.05
N MET A 143 9.78 26.52 12.43
CA MET A 143 9.79 27.81 13.14
C MET A 143 8.38 28.27 13.54
N ASN A 144 7.32 27.59 13.08
CA ASN A 144 5.95 27.98 13.35
C ASN A 144 5.55 27.56 14.79
N PRO A 145 5.26 28.51 15.70
CA PRO A 145 4.82 28.18 17.07
C PRO A 145 3.52 27.36 17.11
N SER A 146 2.67 27.49 16.08
CA SER A 146 1.45 26.71 15.95
C SER A 146 1.71 25.20 15.85
N LEU A 147 2.86 24.79 15.29
CA LEU A 147 3.24 23.37 15.24
C LEU A 147 3.33 22.78 16.66
N TYR A 148 4.03 23.49 17.55
CA TYR A 148 4.20 23.06 18.95
C TYR A 148 2.90 23.16 19.74
N MET A 149 2.09 24.19 19.50
CA MET A 149 0.74 24.30 20.07
C MET A 149 -0.14 23.12 19.64
N ASN A 150 -0.08 22.72 18.36
CA ASN A 150 -0.82 21.56 17.86
C ASN A 150 -0.37 20.25 18.53
N TRP A 151 0.93 20.07 18.76
CA TRP A 151 1.46 18.93 19.52
C TRP A 151 1.03 18.95 20.99
N MET A 152 1.05 20.12 21.64
CA MET A 152 0.57 20.28 23.02
C MET A 152 -0.93 19.99 23.15
N MET A 153 -1.71 20.38 22.14
CA MET A 153 -3.15 20.12 22.09
C MET A 153 -3.49 18.74 21.52
N ALA A 154 -2.53 18.01 20.96
CA ALA A 154 -2.78 16.72 20.31
C ALA A 154 -3.51 15.74 21.23
N PRO A 155 -3.15 15.54 22.50
CA PRO A 155 -3.88 14.64 23.39
C PRO A 155 -5.35 15.04 23.63
N MET A 156 -5.67 16.33 23.53
CA MET A 156 -7.03 16.87 23.70
C MET A 156 -7.85 16.87 22.41
N ASN A 157 -7.24 16.50 21.27
CA ASN A 157 -7.95 16.36 20.02
C ASN A 157 -8.99 15.22 20.14
N PRO A 158 -10.27 15.42 19.74
CA PRO A 158 -11.30 14.39 19.77
C PRO A 158 -10.88 13.05 19.13
N ALA A 159 -10.08 13.07 18.07
CA ALA A 159 -9.59 11.86 17.43
C ALA A 159 -8.64 11.05 18.34
N ASN A 160 -7.81 11.72 19.14
CA ASN A 160 -6.90 11.10 20.10
C ASN A 160 -7.63 10.67 21.38
N MET A 161 -8.61 11.44 21.84
CA MET A 161 -9.47 11.04 22.95
C MET A 161 -10.27 9.77 22.58
N ASN A 162 -10.81 9.70 21.37
CA ASN A 162 -11.47 8.51 20.85
C ASN A 162 -10.51 7.31 20.77
N LEU A 163 -9.26 7.53 20.38
CA LEU A 163 -8.22 6.49 20.37
C LEU A 163 -7.92 5.97 21.78
N MET A 164 -7.82 6.84 22.79
CA MET A 164 -7.64 6.44 24.19
C MET A 164 -8.82 5.59 24.71
N MET A 165 -10.03 5.86 24.22
CA MET A 165 -11.23 5.09 24.55
C MET A 165 -11.46 3.88 23.64
N ALA A 166 -10.67 3.72 22.57
CA ALA A 166 -10.87 2.66 21.58
C ALA A 166 -10.76 1.23 22.16
N PRO A 167 -9.84 0.91 23.09
CA PRO A 167 -9.81 -0.39 23.75
C PRO A 167 -11.05 -0.68 24.63
N MET A 168 -11.71 0.37 25.13
CA MET A 168 -12.92 0.26 25.96
C MET A 168 -14.20 0.19 25.13
N ASN A 169 -14.11 0.39 23.81
CA ASN A 169 -15.27 0.38 22.93
C ASN A 169 -15.57 -1.05 22.45
N PRO A 170 -16.70 -1.67 22.86
CA PRO A 170 -17.06 -3.02 22.44
C PRO A 170 -17.30 -3.13 20.92
N ASN A 171 -17.61 -2.02 20.25
CA ASN A 171 -17.74 -2.00 18.80
C ASN A 171 -16.42 -2.30 18.10
N THR A 172 -15.28 -1.86 18.66
CA THR A 172 -13.96 -2.17 18.11
C THR A 172 -13.74 -3.68 18.08
N TYR A 173 -14.01 -4.37 19.20
CA TYR A 173 -13.91 -5.82 19.28
C TYR A 173 -14.90 -6.54 18.34
N THR A 174 -16.13 -6.04 18.26
CA THR A 174 -17.16 -6.61 17.39
C THR A 174 -16.77 -6.49 15.91
N GLN A 175 -16.17 -5.37 15.50
CA GLN A 175 -15.65 -5.18 14.14
C GLN A 175 -14.46 -6.10 13.83
N TRP A 176 -13.56 -6.31 14.79
CA TRP A 176 -12.47 -7.27 14.68
C TRP A 176 -12.98 -8.70 14.53
N MET A 177 -13.92 -9.13 15.39
CA MET A 177 -14.56 -10.44 15.25
C MET A 177 -15.29 -10.58 13.91
N GLY A 178 -16.06 -9.57 13.50
CA GLY A 178 -16.77 -9.59 12.22
C GLY A 178 -15.82 -9.71 11.03
N THR A 179 -14.66 -9.04 11.09
CA THR A 179 -13.66 -9.09 10.02
C THR A 179 -12.88 -10.40 10.04
N ALA A 180 -12.52 -10.92 11.21
CA ALA A 180 -11.83 -12.20 11.34
C ALA A 180 -12.74 -13.39 11.00
N ALA A 181 -14.05 -13.31 11.28
CA ALA A 181 -15.01 -14.34 10.92
C ALA A 181 -15.42 -14.28 9.43
N ASN A 182 -15.09 -13.20 8.73
CA ASN A 182 -15.44 -13.01 7.33
C ASN A 182 -14.45 -13.78 6.44
N PRO A 183 -14.89 -14.82 5.70
CA PRO A 183 -14.00 -15.59 4.84
C PRO A 183 -13.30 -14.71 3.79
N GLN A 184 -13.96 -13.66 3.29
CA GLN A 184 -13.43 -12.75 2.28
C GLN A 184 -12.17 -12.01 2.74
N THR A 185 -11.94 -11.90 4.04
CA THR A 185 -10.72 -11.32 4.61
C THR A 185 -9.47 -12.10 4.19
N TYR A 186 -9.59 -13.41 3.98
CA TYR A 186 -8.46 -14.31 3.72
C TYR A 186 -8.23 -14.64 2.24
N GLY A 187 -8.91 -13.93 1.32
CA GLY A 187 -8.76 -14.16 -0.11
C GLY A 187 -9.03 -15.62 -0.51
N THR A 188 -8.08 -16.25 -1.20
CA THR A 188 -8.19 -17.65 -1.66
C THR A 188 -8.42 -18.63 -0.49
N TRP A 189 -7.78 -18.40 0.65
CA TRP A 189 -7.98 -19.20 1.87
C TRP A 189 -9.40 -19.10 2.43
N GLY A 190 -10.03 -17.94 2.28
CA GLY A 190 -11.44 -17.72 2.62
C GLY A 190 -12.40 -18.63 1.86
N THR A 191 -12.07 -18.93 0.60
CA THR A 191 -12.86 -19.80 -0.26
C THR A 191 -12.78 -21.26 0.19
N PHE A 192 -11.69 -21.65 0.86
CA PHE A 192 -11.60 -22.94 1.54
C PHE A 192 -12.30 -22.93 2.90
N MET A 193 -12.32 -21.82 3.61
CA MET A 193 -12.98 -21.74 4.93
C MET A 193 -14.51 -21.62 4.85
N ASN A 194 -15.07 -21.24 3.70
CA ASN A 194 -16.50 -21.10 3.50
C ASN A 194 -17.14 -22.41 3.00
N PRO A 195 -18.01 -23.06 3.80
CA PRO A 195 -18.66 -24.30 3.39
C PRO A 195 -19.53 -24.18 2.13
N ALA A 196 -20.03 -22.97 1.85
CA ALA A 196 -20.89 -22.70 0.70
C ALA A 196 -20.12 -22.65 -0.63
N THR A 197 -18.80 -22.49 -0.62
CA THR A 197 -17.97 -22.48 -1.85
C THR A 197 -17.43 -23.86 -2.22
N TYR A 198 -17.57 -24.87 -1.34
CA TYR A 198 -17.16 -26.25 -1.64
C TYR A 198 -17.94 -26.90 -2.78
N SER A 199 -19.19 -26.47 -3.04
CA SER A 199 -19.97 -26.96 -4.18
C SER A 199 -19.41 -26.50 -5.54
N ASN A 200 -18.61 -25.42 -5.56
CA ASN A 200 -17.88 -24.95 -6.75
C ASN A 200 -16.46 -25.55 -6.84
N MET A 201 -15.96 -26.23 -5.80
CA MET A 201 -14.72 -27.02 -5.84
C MET A 201 -15.00 -28.40 -6.44
N ALA A 202 -15.52 -28.44 -7.67
CA ALA A 202 -15.82 -29.69 -8.36
C ALA A 202 -14.57 -30.52 -8.72
N ASN A 203 -13.35 -30.06 -8.43
CA ASN A 203 -12.17 -30.91 -8.47
C ASN A 203 -11.00 -30.34 -7.65
N PRO A 204 -10.69 -30.87 -6.44
CA PRO A 204 -9.46 -30.50 -5.74
C PRO A 204 -8.18 -30.91 -6.50
N ALA A 205 -8.29 -31.86 -7.45
CA ALA A 205 -7.17 -32.30 -8.29
C ALA A 205 -6.79 -31.31 -9.41
N SER A 206 -7.73 -30.49 -9.92
CA SER A 206 -7.40 -29.49 -10.95
C SER A 206 -6.68 -28.26 -10.40
N MET A 207 -6.70 -28.07 -9.07
CA MET A 207 -5.98 -26.98 -8.41
C MET A 207 -4.49 -27.31 -8.18
N PHE A 208 -4.15 -28.59 -8.02
CA PHE A 208 -2.76 -29.08 -7.97
C PHE A 208 -2.18 -29.40 -9.36
N MET A 209 -3.00 -29.34 -10.40
CA MET A 209 -2.59 -29.47 -11.80
C MET A 209 -2.86 -28.18 -12.56
N MET A 210 -2.24 -27.06 -12.17
CA MET A 210 -1.83 -26.11 -13.21
C MET A 210 -0.77 -26.81 -14.07
N PRO A 211 -0.80 -26.64 -15.40
CA PRO A 211 0.08 -27.38 -16.27
C PRO A 211 1.52 -26.99 -15.95
N PHE A 212 2.30 -27.94 -15.44
CA PHE A 212 3.71 -27.99 -15.79
C PHE A 212 3.74 -28.05 -17.31
N ALA A 213 3.85 -26.89 -17.96
CA ALA A 213 4.12 -26.81 -19.37
C ALA A 213 5.40 -27.63 -19.61
N PRO A 214 5.37 -28.68 -20.45
CA PRO A 214 6.58 -29.43 -20.74
C PRO A 214 7.59 -28.46 -21.35
N VAL A 215 8.78 -28.46 -20.75
CA VAL A 215 9.96 -27.74 -21.20
C VAL A 215 10.18 -28.08 -22.68
N ALA A 216 10.01 -27.09 -23.56
CA ALA A 216 10.31 -27.26 -24.98
C ALA A 216 11.80 -27.61 -25.14
N GLN A 217 12.08 -28.77 -25.73
CA GLN A 217 13.43 -29.22 -26.09
C GLN A 217 14.07 -28.26 -27.11
N PRO A 218 15.40 -28.04 -27.06
CA PRO A 218 16.08 -27.16 -27.99
C PRO A 218 16.17 -27.80 -29.38
N ALA A 219 15.81 -27.04 -30.42
CA ALA A 219 15.93 -27.46 -31.80
C ALA A 219 17.42 -27.61 -32.20
N ALA A 220 17.81 -28.79 -32.67
CA ALA A 220 19.10 -29.03 -33.31
C ALA A 220 19.13 -28.43 -34.73
N LYS A 221 20.30 -27.90 -35.11
CA LYS A 221 20.61 -27.36 -36.45
C LYS A 221 20.69 -28.45 -37.52
#